data_AF-A0A6G5A691-F1
#
_entry.id   AF-A0A6G5A691-F1
#
_cell.length_a   1.000
_cell.length_b   1.000
_cell.length_c   1.000
_cell.angle_alpha   90.00
_cell.angle_beta   90.00
_cell.angle_gamma   90.00
#
_symmetry.space_group_name_H-M   'P 1'
#
loop_
_entity.id
_entity.type
_entity.pdbx_description
1 polymer ?
#
loop_
_entity_poly.entity_id
_entity_poly.type
_entity_poly.pdbx_seq_one_letter_code
_entity_poly.pdbx_strand_id
1 'polypeptide(L)'
;MKRDNMIILLVLMVSCTILVLVNGQYYTEPSTTSGSSSRWFPLARPNWSRCWKLHEEYKQCVSGSCSEWTCRYLYKGWPRGCTRDCRSGCFCKEGYFRNRRGNCVLGYRCFKEILPAVGSLDE
;
A
#
# COMPACT_ATOMS: atom_id res chain seq x y z
N MET A 1 33.49 -31.84 -3.10
CA MET A 1 32.52 -31.05 -2.32
C MET A 1 31.66 -32.02 -1.52
N LYS A 2 31.57 -31.85 -0.19
CA LYS A 2 30.88 -32.79 0.71
C LYS A 2 29.42 -32.96 0.28
N ARG A 3 28.90 -34.19 0.35
CA ARG A 3 27.49 -34.52 0.05
C ARG A 3 26.52 -33.59 0.80
N ASP A 4 26.90 -33.17 2.00
CA ASP A 4 26.14 -32.23 2.82
C ASP A 4 26.09 -30.82 2.20
N ASN A 5 27.19 -30.33 1.62
CA ASN A 5 27.22 -29.05 0.91
C ASN A 5 26.37 -29.09 -0.36
N MET A 6 26.33 -30.24 -1.06
CA MET A 6 25.48 -30.42 -2.23
C MET A 6 23.99 -30.45 -1.85
N ILE A 7 23.64 -31.10 -0.73
CA ILE A 7 22.26 -31.10 -0.21
C ILE A 7 21.83 -29.68 0.21
N ILE A 8 22.70 -28.93 0.90
CA ILE A 8 22.41 -27.54 1.29
C ILE A 8 22.14 -26.67 0.04
N LEU A 9 22.95 -26.80 -1.01
CA LEU A 9 22.74 -26.07 -2.26
C LEU A 9 21.41 -26.43 -2.92
N LEU A 10 21.04 -27.72 -2.95
CA LEU A 10 19.76 -28.15 -3.51
C LEU A 10 18.55 -27.57 -2.74
N VAL A 11 18.61 -27.57 -1.41
CA VAL A 11 17.55 -26.99 -0.57
C VAL A 11 17.43 -25.48 -0.78
N LEU A 12 18.55 -24.77 -0.86
CA LEU A 12 18.55 -23.33 -1.15
C LEU A 12 17.92 -23.03 -2.52
N MET A 13 18.28 -23.77 -3.56
CA MET A 13 17.72 -23.58 -4.90
C MET A 13 16.21 -23.85 -4.92
N VAL A 14 15.73 -24.92 -4.27
CA VAL A 14 14.30 -25.24 -4.17
C VAL A 14 13.54 -24.19 -3.35
N SER A 15 14.11 -23.69 -2.25
CA SER A 15 13.49 -22.61 -1.48
C SER A 15 13.37 -21.32 -2.29
N CYS A 16 14.40 -21.00 -3.09
CA CYS A 16 14.43 -19.82 -3.95
C CYS A 16 13.38 -19.92 -5.06
N THR A 17 13.22 -21.09 -5.70
CA THR A 17 12.17 -21.27 -6.72
C THR A 17 10.76 -21.21 -6.13
N ILE A 18 10.54 -21.73 -4.93
CA ILE A 18 9.25 -21.62 -4.23
C ILE A 18 8.94 -20.15 -3.89
N LEU A 19 9.91 -19.39 -3.38
CA LEU A 19 9.74 -17.96 -3.09
C LEU A 19 9.48 -17.14 -4.37
N VAL A 20 10.14 -17.46 -5.48
CA VAL A 20 9.89 -16.80 -6.78
C VAL A 20 8.48 -17.11 -7.29
N LEU A 21 7.99 -18.34 -7.13
CA LEU A 21 6.62 -18.70 -7.54
C LEU A 21 5.54 -18.04 -6.67
N VAL A 22 5.78 -17.87 -5.36
CA VAL A 22 4.85 -17.15 -4.46
C VAL A 22 4.83 -15.65 -4.77
N ASN A 23 5.97 -15.06 -5.12
CA ASN A 23 6.06 -13.65 -5.51
C ASN A 23 5.61 -13.38 -6.96
N GLY A 24 5.56 -14.40 -7.81
CA GLY A 24 5.12 -14.31 -9.21
C GLY A 24 3.63 -14.02 -9.41
N GLN A 25 2.81 -14.11 -8.35
CA GLN A 25 1.40 -13.72 -8.39
C GLN A 25 1.11 -12.35 -7.77
N TYR A 26 2.12 -11.65 -7.23
CA TYR A 26 1.96 -10.28 -6.72
C TYR A 26 2.16 -9.20 -7.79
N TYR A 27 2.68 -9.57 -8.96
CA TYR A 27 2.67 -8.73 -10.15
C TYR A 27 1.52 -9.16 -11.06
N THR A 28 0.28 -8.94 -10.63
CA THR A 28 -0.78 -8.74 -11.61
C THR A 28 -0.50 -7.41 -12.32
N GLU A 29 0.24 -7.48 -13.42
CA GLU A 29 0.11 -6.47 -14.46
C GLU A 29 -1.38 -6.36 -14.83
N PRO A 30 -1.94 -5.14 -14.90
CA PRO A 30 -3.28 -4.97 -15.41
C PRO A 30 -3.26 -5.43 -16.88
N SER A 31 -4.15 -6.33 -17.22
CA SER A 31 -4.39 -6.73 -18.59
C SER A 31 -4.85 -5.49 -19.37
N THR A 32 -3.93 -4.79 -20.03
CA THR A 32 -4.26 -3.90 -21.13
C THR A 32 -4.76 -4.77 -22.26
N THR A 33 -6.05 -5.11 -22.23
CA THR A 33 -6.77 -5.54 -23.43
C THR A 33 -6.66 -4.40 -24.44
N SER A 34 -5.91 -4.64 -25.52
CA SER A 34 -5.90 -3.84 -26.74
C SER A 34 -7.28 -3.94 -27.41
N GLY A 35 -8.26 -3.26 -26.82
CA GLY A 35 -9.56 -3.04 -27.42
C GLY A 35 -9.47 -1.90 -28.42
N SER A 36 -9.35 -2.24 -29.70
CA SER A 36 -9.64 -1.32 -30.80
C SER A 36 -11.06 -0.79 -30.64
N SER A 37 -11.23 0.49 -30.33
CA SER A 37 -12.56 1.12 -30.36
C SER A 37 -12.45 2.55 -30.85
N SER A 38 -13.11 2.76 -31.99
CA SER A 38 -13.22 3.96 -32.77
C SER A 38 -13.84 5.11 -31.98
N ARG A 39 -13.27 6.30 -32.22
CA ARG A 39 -13.65 7.63 -31.70
C ARG A 39 -15.13 7.97 -31.95
N TRP A 40 -15.92 8.09 -30.88
CA TRP A 40 -17.09 8.98 -30.77
C TRP A 40 -17.24 9.39 -29.28
N PHE A 41 -16.97 10.66 -28.95
CA PHE A 41 -17.08 11.25 -27.61
C PHE A 41 -18.47 11.94 -27.45
N PRO A 42 -19.08 12.06 -26.24
CA PRO A 42 -18.57 13.03 -25.27
C PRO A 42 -18.89 12.70 -23.80
N LEU A 43 -18.25 11.70 -23.19
CA LEU A 43 -18.04 11.68 -21.73
C LEU A 43 -16.75 10.89 -21.47
N ALA A 44 -15.62 11.59 -21.49
CA ALA A 44 -14.41 11.05 -20.91
C ALA A 44 -14.73 10.70 -19.45
N ARG A 45 -14.89 9.41 -19.16
CA ARG A 45 -14.88 8.91 -17.78
C ARG A 45 -13.67 9.57 -17.12
N PRO A 46 -13.84 10.34 -16.01
CA PRO A 46 -12.70 10.94 -15.35
C PRO A 46 -11.69 9.83 -15.12
N ASN A 47 -10.42 10.08 -15.45
CA ASN A 47 -9.35 9.11 -15.27
C ASN A 47 -9.30 8.76 -13.78
N TRP A 48 -10.02 7.70 -13.39
CA TRP A 48 -10.31 7.32 -12.02
C TRP A 48 -9.04 6.88 -11.28
N SER A 49 -7.96 6.68 -12.04
CA SER A 49 -6.61 6.38 -11.58
C SER A 49 -5.81 7.62 -11.17
N ARG A 50 -6.35 8.84 -11.36
CA ARG A 50 -5.62 10.08 -11.08
C ARG A 50 -6.03 10.67 -9.73
N CYS A 51 -5.09 10.64 -8.78
CA CYS A 51 -5.24 11.33 -7.51
C CYS A 51 -4.86 12.80 -7.64
N TRP A 52 -5.72 13.68 -7.10
CA TRP A 52 -5.57 15.14 -7.23
C TRP A 52 -4.85 15.76 -6.04
N LYS A 53 -4.83 15.11 -4.87
CA LYS A 53 -4.10 15.61 -3.71
C LYS A 53 -2.64 15.20 -3.78
N LEU A 54 -1.78 16.07 -3.26
CA LEU A 54 -0.36 15.83 -3.21
C LEU A 54 -0.04 14.62 -2.31
N HIS A 55 0.92 13.81 -2.76
CA HIS A 55 1.37 12.59 -2.08
C HIS A 55 0.30 11.50 -1.92
N GLU A 56 -0.71 11.51 -2.79
CA GLU A 56 -1.61 10.36 -2.98
C GLU A 56 -1.18 9.53 -4.19
N GLU A 57 -1.50 8.25 -4.14
CA GLU A 57 -1.41 7.31 -5.25
C GLU A 57 -2.69 6.48 -5.33
N TYR A 58 -3.07 6.10 -6.55
CA TYR A 58 -4.23 5.26 -6.74
C TYR A 58 -3.85 3.81 -6.47
N LYS A 59 -4.55 3.17 -5.53
CA LYS A 59 -4.39 1.74 -5.23
C LYS A 59 -5.68 1.01 -5.56
N GLN A 60 -5.54 -0.22 -6.03
CA GLN A 60 -6.67 -1.11 -6.31
C GLN A 60 -6.73 -2.22 -5.26
N CYS A 61 -7.94 -2.54 -4.83
CA CYS A 61 -8.23 -3.68 -3.96
C CYS A 61 -7.34 -3.79 -2.71
N VAL A 62 -7.22 -2.69 -1.96
CA VAL A 62 -6.47 -2.64 -0.71
C VAL A 62 -7.40 -2.72 0.50
N SER A 63 -6.88 -3.26 1.60
CA SER A 63 -7.55 -3.32 2.90
C SER A 63 -7.98 -1.94 3.39
N GLY A 64 -9.26 -1.76 3.74
CA GLY A 64 -9.74 -0.50 4.28
C GLY A 64 -9.12 -0.08 5.61
N SER A 65 -8.62 -1.02 6.42
CA SER A 65 -7.96 -0.72 7.70
C SER A 65 -6.44 -0.55 7.61
N CYS A 66 -5.82 -1.00 6.51
CA CYS A 66 -4.37 -1.03 6.32
C CYS A 66 -3.90 -0.41 4.99
N SER A 67 -4.77 0.32 4.30
CA SER A 67 -4.47 0.87 2.96
C SER A 67 -3.44 2.00 2.96
N GLU A 68 -3.31 2.71 4.09
CA GLU A 68 -2.43 3.87 4.25
C GLU A 68 -2.12 4.14 5.72
N TRP A 69 -1.05 4.91 5.97
CA TRP A 69 -0.77 5.45 7.29
C TRP A 69 -1.65 6.66 7.61
N THR A 70 -2.13 6.73 8.85
CA THR A 70 -2.82 7.90 9.38
C THR A 70 -1.99 8.48 10.52
N CYS A 71 -2.10 9.78 10.78
CA CYS A 71 -1.42 10.41 11.92
C CYS A 71 -1.76 9.73 13.26
N ARG A 72 -2.94 9.08 13.36
CA ARG A 72 -3.37 8.32 14.52
C ARG A 72 -2.47 7.12 14.84
N TYR A 73 -1.88 6.50 13.83
CA TYR A 73 -1.02 5.33 14.02
C TYR A 73 0.33 5.66 14.64
N LEU A 74 0.78 6.92 14.61
CA LEU A 74 2.04 7.32 15.25
C LEU A 74 2.00 7.19 16.78
N TYR A 75 0.82 7.29 17.41
CA TYR A 75 0.68 7.12 18.86
C TYR A 75 -0.15 5.88 19.25
N LYS A 76 -1.11 5.43 18.42
CA LYS A 76 -1.86 4.18 18.70
C LYS A 76 -1.16 2.91 18.21
N GLY A 77 -0.16 3.04 17.34
CA GLY A 77 0.42 1.93 16.60
C GLY A 77 -0.41 1.52 15.38
N TRP A 78 0.22 0.75 14.49
CA TRP A 78 -0.43 0.12 13.34
C TRP A 78 -1.40 -0.97 13.81
N PRO A 79 -2.56 -1.17 13.16
CA PRO A 79 -3.47 -2.25 13.51
C PRO A 79 -2.80 -3.63 13.40
N ARG A 80 -3.08 -4.52 14.36
CA ARG A 80 -2.55 -5.90 14.37
C ARG A 80 -3.10 -6.78 13.25
N GLY A 81 -4.23 -6.38 12.66
CA GLY A 81 -4.90 -7.12 11.61
C GLY A 81 -5.53 -6.19 10.58
N CYS A 82 -5.50 -6.63 9.33
CA CYS A 82 -6.04 -5.89 8.20
C CYS A 82 -7.37 -6.50 7.74
N THR A 83 -8.36 -5.66 7.48
CA THR A 83 -9.62 -6.08 6.87
C THR A 83 -9.38 -6.59 5.46
N ARG A 84 -10.12 -7.61 5.02
CA ARG A 84 -10.01 -8.17 3.66
C ARG A 84 -10.98 -7.52 2.67
N ASP A 85 -11.48 -6.33 2.98
CA ASP A 85 -12.32 -5.56 2.08
C ASP A 85 -11.46 -5.00 0.93
N CYS A 86 -11.98 -5.12 -0.29
CA CYS A 86 -11.31 -4.72 -1.52
C CYS A 86 -11.68 -3.26 -1.82
N ARG A 87 -10.91 -2.29 -1.30
CA ARG A 87 -11.14 -0.85 -1.59
C ARG A 87 -10.19 -0.34 -2.66
N SER A 88 -10.74 0.37 -3.64
CA SER A 88 -9.96 1.04 -4.68
C SER A 88 -10.17 2.55 -4.59
N GLY A 89 -9.09 3.32 -4.70
CA GLY A 89 -9.14 4.77 -4.51
C GLY A 89 -7.78 5.40 -4.31
N CYS A 90 -7.79 6.66 -3.90
CA CYS A 90 -6.59 7.43 -3.63
C CYS A 90 -6.17 7.30 -2.16
N PHE A 91 -4.95 6.83 -1.96
CA PHE A 91 -4.37 6.57 -0.65
C PHE A 91 -3.04 7.31 -0.53
N CYS A 92 -2.60 7.60 0.69
CA CYS A 92 -1.29 8.18 0.91
C CYS A 92 -0.20 7.22 0.41
N LYS A 93 0.78 7.81 -0.29
CA LYS A 93 2.03 7.15 -0.64
C LYS A 93 2.75 6.68 0.60
N GLU A 94 3.59 5.67 0.44
CA GLU A 94 4.50 5.23 1.50
C GLU A 94 5.34 6.40 2.05
N GLY A 95 5.53 6.45 3.37
CA GLY A 95 6.19 7.55 4.07
C GLY A 95 5.30 8.77 4.36
N TYR A 96 4.07 8.82 3.83
CA TYR A 96 3.09 9.87 4.11
C TYR A 96 1.94 9.37 4.97
N PHE A 97 1.44 10.25 5.83
CA PHE A 97 0.41 9.99 6.82
C PHE A 97 -0.79 10.88 6.54
N ARG A 98 -1.98 10.31 6.49
CA ARG A 98 -3.23 11.08 6.37
C ARG A 98 -3.52 11.77 7.70
N ASN A 99 -3.59 13.09 7.65
CA ASN A 99 -4.01 13.92 8.78
C ASN A 99 -5.55 14.05 8.84
N ARG A 100 -6.08 14.65 9.92
CA ARG A 100 -7.54 14.87 10.10
C ARG A 100 -8.16 15.78 9.03
N ARG A 101 -7.35 16.58 8.34
CA ARG A 101 -7.77 17.42 7.20
C ARG A 101 -7.84 16.63 5.89
N GLY A 102 -7.51 15.33 5.92
CA GLY A 102 -7.55 14.46 4.76
C GLY A 102 -6.40 14.68 3.78
N ASN A 103 -5.27 15.25 4.21
CA ASN A 103 -4.07 15.46 3.39
C ASN A 103 -2.96 14.49 3.79
N CYS A 104 -2.21 14.02 2.81
CA CYS A 104 -1.03 13.19 3.00
C CYS A 104 0.19 14.06 3.30
N VAL A 105 0.71 13.96 4.52
CA VAL A 105 1.80 14.78 5.03
C VAL A 105 2.91 13.90 5.62
N LEU A 106 4.11 14.45 5.76
CA LEU A 106 5.19 13.76 6.46
C LEU A 106 4.85 13.59 7.96
N GLY A 107 5.35 12.52 8.59
CA GLY A 107 5.01 12.16 9.97
C GLY A 107 5.24 13.30 10.98
N TYR A 108 6.30 14.10 10.83
CA TYR A 108 6.55 15.25 11.71
C TYR A 108 5.44 16.32 11.63
N ARG A 109 4.65 16.39 10.55
CA ARG A 109 3.51 17.31 10.47
C ARG A 109 2.29 16.81 11.24
N CYS A 110 2.32 15.59 11.76
CA CYS A 110 1.30 15.05 12.65
C CYS A 110 1.45 15.52 14.11
N PHE A 111 2.56 16.18 14.49
CA PHE A 111 2.82 16.55 15.89
C PHE A 111 1.68 17.34 16.54
N LYS A 112 1.02 18.26 15.81
CA LYS A 112 -0.15 18.99 16.33
C LYS A 112 -1.32 18.10 16.74
N GLU A 113 -1.46 16.92 16.12
CA GLU A 113 -2.49 15.94 16.47
C GLU A 113 -2.07 15.00 17.60
N ILE A 114 -0.76 14.89 17.85
CA ILE A 114 -0.16 14.04 18.87
C ILE A 114 -0.08 14.77 20.22
N LEU A 115 0.11 16.10 20.21
CA LEU A 115 0.22 16.91 21.43
C LEU A 115 -0.91 16.68 22.45
N PRO A 116 -2.20 16.61 22.05
CA PRO A 116 -3.28 16.32 23.00
C PRO A 116 -3.25 14.90 23.59
N ALA A 117 -2.56 13.95 22.96
CA ALA A 117 -2.42 12.56 23.43
C ALA A 117 -1.15 12.34 24.27
N VAL A 118 -0.14 13.21 24.15
CA VAL A 118 1.08 13.15 24.98
C VAL A 118 0.81 13.72 26.37
N GLY A 119 0.00 14.77 26.49
CA GLY A 119 -0.35 15.35 27.80
C GLY A 119 -1.15 14.41 28.73
N SER A 120 -1.63 13.25 28.25
CA SER A 120 -2.27 12.21 29.07
C SER A 120 -1.35 11.06 29.46
N LEU A 121 -0.06 11.13 29.14
CA LEU A 121 0.97 10.18 29.57
C LEU A 121 1.84 10.73 30.71
N ASP A 122 1.70 12.01 31.03
CA ASP A 122 2.44 12.70 32.09
C ASP A 122 1.65 12.78 33.43
N GLU A 123 0.54 12.04 33.56
CA GLU A 123 -0.27 11.92 34.80
C GLU A 123 -0.44 10.47 35.24
#